data_AF-A0A946I461-F1
#
_entry.id   AF-A0A946I461-F1
#
_cell.length_a   1.000
_cell.length_b   1.000
_cell.length_c   1.000
_cell.angle_alpha   90.00
_cell.angle_beta   90.00
_cell.angle_gamma   90.00
#
_symmetry.space_group_name_H-M   'P 1'
#
loop_
_entity.id
_entity.type
_entity.pdbx_description
1 polymer ?
#
loop_
_entity_poly.entity_id
_entity_poly.type
_entity_poly.pdbx_seq_one_letter_code
_entity_poly.pdbx_strand_id
1 'polypeptide(L)'
;ASQGHIGMGGYDLFVSRRSNSTTDWSAPVNMGYPLNTHNSENSLIVAKNGKTAYYTSDNSGFGQEDIFVFELPENMQAEEVSALEVDILTQKEGEEVVLKNVTFATNSFALEESSFAELNLLITYLKKNPNLHIEIQGHTDDVGSKNDNQILSEQRAKVVFEYLSAKVENKLTYKGFGESQPLGEDKGENRRTSFVIFD
;
A
#
# COMPACT_ATOMS: atom_id res chain seq x y z
N ALA A 1 -14.17 -10.88 17.42
CA ALA A 1 -15.50 -11.49 17.62
C ALA A 1 -16.43 -10.49 18.30
N SER A 2 -17.74 -10.65 18.18
CA SER A 2 -18.73 -9.74 18.82
C SER A 2 -20.00 -10.51 19.21
N GLN A 3 -20.65 -10.07 20.29
CA GLN A 3 -22.02 -10.47 20.69
C GLN A 3 -23.07 -9.35 20.40
N GLY A 4 -22.62 -8.20 19.86
CA GLY A 4 -23.46 -7.03 19.62
C GLY A 4 -24.00 -6.89 18.20
N HIS A 5 -23.63 -7.81 17.30
CA HIS A 5 -24.14 -7.88 15.92
C HIS A 5 -25.08 -9.07 15.76
N ILE A 6 -25.93 -9.06 14.72
CA ILE A 6 -26.75 -10.23 14.39
C ILE A 6 -25.81 -11.41 14.13
N GLY A 7 -25.95 -12.43 14.95
CA GLY A 7 -25.04 -13.58 15.01
C GLY A 7 -25.77 -14.91 14.99
N MET A 8 -25.02 -15.99 15.24
CA MET A 8 -25.48 -17.38 15.22
C MET A 8 -25.53 -18.02 16.61
N GLY A 9 -24.86 -17.41 17.60
CA GLY A 9 -24.68 -18.00 18.92
C GLY A 9 -24.06 -17.06 19.94
N GLY A 10 -23.03 -17.55 20.62
CA GLY A 10 -22.20 -16.80 21.56
C GLY A 10 -21.34 -15.75 20.85
N TYR A 11 -20.02 -15.89 20.94
CA TYR A 11 -19.13 -15.03 20.16
C TYR A 11 -19.06 -15.50 18.71
N ASP A 12 -19.18 -14.58 17.77
CA ASP A 12 -19.01 -14.90 16.35
C ASP A 12 -17.81 -14.18 15.73
N LEU A 13 -17.19 -14.83 14.75
CA LEU A 13 -16.21 -14.22 13.85
C LEU A 13 -16.89 -13.37 12.78
N PHE A 14 -16.35 -12.18 12.54
CA PHE A 14 -16.81 -11.26 11.51
C PHE A 14 -15.63 -10.81 10.66
N VAL A 15 -15.90 -10.51 9.39
CA VAL A 15 -14.94 -9.92 8.47
C VAL A 15 -15.42 -8.54 8.04
N SER A 16 -14.51 -7.58 7.99
CA SER A 16 -14.72 -6.29 7.33
C SER A 16 -13.66 -6.13 6.25
N ARG A 17 -14.08 -5.59 5.10
CA ARG A 17 -13.22 -5.28 3.96
C ARG A 17 -12.95 -3.79 3.92
N ARG A 18 -11.69 -3.43 3.77
CA ARG A 18 -11.27 -2.05 3.49
C ARG A 18 -11.44 -1.77 2.00
N SER A 19 -12.14 -0.70 1.66
CA SER A 19 -12.44 -0.33 0.26
C SER A 19 -11.30 0.48 -0.38
N ASN A 20 -10.52 1.21 0.42
CA ASN A 20 -9.45 2.10 -0.03
C ASN A 20 -8.36 2.31 1.04
N SER A 21 -7.27 2.99 0.70
CA SER A 21 -6.16 3.24 1.61
C SER A 21 -6.43 4.30 2.69
N THR A 22 -7.60 4.95 2.71
CA THR A 22 -7.88 6.09 3.61
C THR A 22 -8.84 5.78 4.75
N THR A 23 -8.94 4.51 5.15
CA THR A 23 -9.68 3.97 6.33
C THR A 23 -11.17 3.68 6.13
N ASP A 24 -11.65 3.62 4.89
CA ASP A 24 -13.03 3.22 4.62
C ASP A 24 -13.20 1.70 4.74
N TRP A 25 -13.80 1.27 5.85
CA TRP A 25 -14.09 -0.13 6.16
C TRP A 25 -15.59 -0.40 5.96
N SER A 26 -15.91 -1.48 5.26
CA SER A 26 -17.28 -1.98 5.15
C SER A 26 -17.83 -2.40 6.52
N ALA A 27 -19.16 -2.44 6.64
CA ALA A 27 -19.80 -2.99 7.82
C ALA A 27 -19.35 -4.45 8.05
N PRO A 28 -19.11 -4.87 9.30
CA PRO A 28 -18.69 -6.23 9.61
C PRO A 28 -19.75 -7.24 9.16
N VAL A 29 -19.32 -8.27 8.44
CA VAL A 29 -20.15 -9.37 7.94
C VAL A 29 -19.84 -10.64 8.72
N ASN A 30 -20.86 -11.30 9.24
CA ASN A 30 -20.73 -12.58 9.96
C ASN A 30 -20.16 -13.65 9.03
N MET A 31 -19.17 -14.42 9.48
CA MET A 31 -18.50 -15.44 8.66
C MET A 31 -19.35 -16.70 8.42
N GLY A 32 -20.48 -16.84 9.12
CA GLY A 32 -21.49 -17.87 8.89
C GLY A 32 -21.01 -19.30 9.16
N TYR A 33 -21.92 -20.25 8.94
CA TYR A 33 -21.61 -21.68 9.02
C TYR A 33 -20.70 -22.12 7.84
N PRO A 34 -19.73 -23.04 8.04
CA PRO A 34 -19.45 -23.82 9.25
C PRO A 34 -18.50 -23.17 10.25
N LEU A 35 -18.07 -21.92 10.02
CA LEU A 35 -17.08 -21.27 10.86
C LEU A 35 -17.70 -20.77 12.17
N ASN A 36 -18.82 -20.07 12.09
CA ASN A 36 -19.62 -19.70 13.25
C ASN A 36 -20.70 -20.75 13.50
N THR A 37 -20.93 -21.05 14.77
CA THR A 37 -21.95 -21.99 15.24
C THR A 37 -22.89 -21.32 16.24
N HIS A 38 -23.67 -22.12 16.97
CA HIS A 38 -24.48 -21.60 18.07
C HIS A 38 -23.67 -21.41 19.36
N ASN A 39 -22.43 -21.91 19.39
CA ASN A 39 -21.53 -21.75 20.52
C ASN A 39 -20.65 -20.51 20.33
N SER A 40 -19.43 -20.49 20.87
CA SER A 40 -18.51 -19.35 20.84
C SER A 40 -17.29 -19.62 19.96
N GLU A 41 -17.08 -18.75 18.98
CA GLU A 41 -15.89 -18.68 18.15
C GLU A 41 -15.19 -17.32 18.30
N ASN A 42 -13.92 -17.33 18.71
CA ASN A 42 -13.16 -16.11 18.95
C ASN A 42 -11.66 -16.23 18.63
N SER A 43 -10.91 -15.18 18.96
CA SER A 43 -9.43 -15.13 18.87
C SER A 43 -8.82 -15.57 17.52
N LEU A 44 -9.46 -15.20 16.41
CA LEU A 44 -8.97 -15.50 15.06
C LEU A 44 -7.59 -14.87 14.80
N ILE A 45 -6.63 -15.69 14.39
CA ILE A 45 -5.31 -15.29 13.90
C ILE A 45 -5.10 -15.89 12.52
N VAL A 46 -4.70 -15.05 11.56
CA VAL A 46 -4.35 -15.49 10.20
C VAL A 46 -2.84 -15.60 10.09
N ALA A 47 -2.35 -16.76 9.65
CA ALA A 47 -0.92 -16.99 9.43
C ALA A 47 -0.38 -16.11 8.29
N LYS A 48 0.94 -15.94 8.24
CA LYS A 48 1.63 -15.11 7.24
C LYS A 48 1.31 -15.50 5.79
N ASN A 49 0.94 -16.75 5.53
CA ASN A 49 0.54 -17.21 4.20
C ASN A 49 -0.84 -16.67 3.75
N GLY A 50 -1.59 -15.98 4.62
CA GLY A 50 -2.91 -15.42 4.33
C GLY A 50 -4.05 -16.44 4.21
N LYS A 51 -3.74 -17.74 4.37
CA LYS A 51 -4.64 -18.86 4.07
C LYS A 51 -4.94 -19.71 5.30
N THR A 52 -3.95 -19.97 6.13
CA THR A 52 -4.14 -20.77 7.34
C THR A 52 -4.62 -19.85 8.46
N ALA A 53 -5.75 -20.20 9.07
CA ALA A 53 -6.30 -19.46 10.20
C ALA A 53 -6.43 -20.36 11.42
N TYR A 54 -6.15 -19.77 12.58
CA TYR A 54 -6.34 -20.38 13.90
C TYR A 54 -7.42 -19.61 14.63
N TYR A 55 -8.31 -20.31 15.32
CA TYR A 55 -9.35 -19.69 16.14
C TYR A 55 -9.65 -20.59 17.34
N THR A 56 -10.28 -20.03 18.36
CA THR A 56 -10.78 -20.80 19.50
C THR A 56 -12.26 -21.10 19.33
N SER A 57 -12.67 -22.32 19.70
CA SER A 57 -14.07 -22.72 19.71
C SER A 57 -14.36 -23.69 20.86
N ASP A 58 -15.57 -23.62 21.39
CA ASP A 58 -16.17 -24.55 22.36
C ASP A 58 -17.16 -25.53 21.69
N ASN A 59 -17.30 -25.48 20.37
CA ASN A 59 -18.22 -26.34 19.61
C ASN A 59 -17.77 -27.81 19.53
N SER A 60 -16.49 -28.09 19.72
CA SER A 60 -15.95 -29.44 19.77
C SER A 60 -14.66 -29.46 20.59
N GLY A 61 -14.24 -30.62 21.12
CA GLY A 61 -12.95 -30.77 21.80
C GLY A 61 -13.03 -31.33 23.23
N PHE A 62 -11.94 -31.19 23.99
CA PHE A 62 -11.77 -31.69 25.35
C PHE A 62 -11.52 -30.51 26.31
N GLY A 63 -12.51 -29.65 26.50
CA GLY A 63 -12.35 -28.48 27.37
C GLY A 63 -13.48 -27.47 27.26
N GLN A 64 -13.24 -26.27 27.80
CA GLN A 64 -14.15 -25.13 27.62
C GLN A 64 -13.93 -24.46 26.27
N GLU A 65 -12.69 -24.26 25.83
CA GLU A 65 -12.34 -23.78 24.48
C GLU A 65 -11.05 -24.49 24.03
N ASP A 66 -11.01 -24.91 22.76
CA ASP A 66 -9.83 -25.50 22.13
C ASP A 66 -9.40 -24.66 20.91
N ILE A 67 -8.13 -24.80 20.51
CA ILE A 67 -7.58 -24.13 19.31
C ILE A 67 -7.80 -25.02 18.09
N PHE A 68 -8.48 -24.47 17.10
CA PHE A 68 -8.75 -25.11 15.81
C PHE A 68 -7.99 -24.41 14.69
N VAL A 69 -7.76 -25.15 13.61
CA VAL A 69 -7.15 -24.65 12.38
C VAL A 69 -8.07 -24.93 11.20
N PHE A 70 -8.16 -23.96 10.29
CA PHE A 70 -8.88 -24.12 9.03
C PHE A 70 -8.19 -23.33 7.91
N GLU A 71 -8.58 -23.63 6.67
CA GLU A 71 -8.19 -22.83 5.52
C GLU A 71 -9.24 -21.75 5.26
N LEU A 72 -8.82 -20.50 5.23
CA LEU A 72 -9.68 -19.35 4.97
C LEU A 72 -10.30 -19.47 3.57
N PRO A 73 -11.64 -19.34 3.45
CA PRO A 73 -12.31 -19.26 2.16
C PRO A 73 -11.69 -18.17 1.28
N GLU A 74 -11.54 -18.40 -0.02
CA GLU A 74 -10.91 -17.44 -0.95
C GLU A 74 -11.57 -16.05 -0.88
N ASN A 75 -12.89 -15.99 -0.77
CA ASN A 75 -13.66 -14.75 -0.64
C ASN A 75 -13.49 -14.05 0.73
N MET A 76 -12.75 -14.64 1.67
CA MET A 76 -12.38 -14.08 2.98
C MET A 76 -10.87 -13.82 3.13
N GLN A 77 -10.04 -14.34 2.22
CA GLN A 77 -8.61 -14.06 2.19
C GLN A 77 -8.35 -12.57 1.86
N ALA A 78 -7.28 -12.01 2.41
CA ALA A 78 -6.86 -10.65 2.09
C ALA A 78 -6.45 -10.56 0.61
N GLU A 79 -6.73 -9.41 -0.01
CA GLU A 79 -6.19 -9.14 -1.34
C GLU A 79 -4.67 -8.93 -1.24
N GLU A 80 -3.92 -9.48 -2.19
CA GLU A 80 -2.49 -9.25 -2.26
C GLU A 80 -2.22 -7.78 -2.56
N VAL A 81 -1.36 -7.16 -1.75
CA VAL A 81 -0.93 -5.78 -1.91
C VAL A 81 0.48 -5.73 -2.50
N SER A 82 0.71 -4.81 -3.42
CA SER A 82 2.05 -4.62 -3.99
C SER A 82 3.02 -4.05 -2.96
N ALA A 83 4.34 -4.25 -3.17
CA ALA A 83 5.35 -3.68 -2.28
C ALA A 83 5.26 -2.15 -2.18
N LEU A 84 4.98 -1.47 -3.29
CA LEU A 84 4.75 -0.02 -3.32
C LEU A 84 3.54 0.38 -2.48
N GLU A 85 2.45 -0.37 -2.56
CA GLU A 85 1.25 -0.11 -1.73
C GLU A 85 1.54 -0.31 -0.24
N VAL A 86 2.35 -1.31 0.12
CA VAL A 86 2.82 -1.48 1.51
C VAL A 86 3.64 -0.27 1.96
N ASP A 87 4.61 0.17 1.13
CA ASP A 87 5.42 1.35 1.44
C ASP A 87 4.51 2.57 1.69
N ILE A 88 3.54 2.84 0.80
CA ILE A 88 2.57 3.92 0.96
C ILE A 88 1.76 3.81 2.26
N LEU A 89 1.24 2.62 2.57
CA LEU A 89 0.37 2.41 3.74
C LEU A 89 1.12 2.49 5.08
N THR A 90 2.43 2.29 5.07
CA THR A 90 3.28 2.34 6.28
C THR A 90 3.95 3.70 6.49
N GLN A 91 3.88 4.59 5.48
CA GLN A 91 4.46 5.91 5.54
C GLN A 91 3.63 6.84 6.43
N LYS A 92 4.29 7.78 7.14
CA LYS A 92 3.56 8.86 7.83
C LYS A 92 3.19 9.97 6.85
N GLU A 93 2.11 10.67 7.17
CA GLU A 93 1.67 11.84 6.41
C GLU A 93 2.82 12.86 6.24
N GLY A 94 3.01 13.36 5.02
CA GLY A 94 4.06 14.32 4.68
C GLY A 94 5.46 13.75 4.47
N GLU A 95 5.69 12.46 4.72
CA GLU A 95 6.95 11.81 4.35
C GLU A 95 6.92 11.35 2.87
N GLU A 96 8.11 11.28 2.25
CA GLU A 96 8.22 10.86 0.86
C GLU A 96 8.21 9.33 0.70
N VAL A 97 7.58 8.86 -0.37
CA VAL A 97 7.63 7.46 -0.82
C VAL A 97 8.55 7.38 -2.04
N VAL A 98 9.61 6.59 -1.94
CA VAL A 98 10.60 6.44 -3.03
C VAL A 98 10.13 5.42 -4.06
N LEU A 99 10.15 5.81 -5.35
CA LEU A 99 9.87 4.93 -6.47
C LEU A 99 11.13 4.15 -6.85
N LYS A 100 11.34 3.02 -6.17
CA LYS A 100 12.60 2.26 -6.17
C LYS A 100 13.10 1.81 -7.55
N ASN A 101 12.20 1.57 -8.50
CA ASN A 101 12.55 1.09 -9.84
C ASN A 101 12.31 2.11 -10.95
N VAL A 102 12.22 3.41 -10.64
CA VAL A 102 12.12 4.47 -11.66
C VAL A 102 13.51 4.98 -12.00
N THR A 103 14.00 4.63 -13.19
CA THR A 103 15.32 4.96 -13.70
C THR A 103 15.26 5.76 -14.99
N PHE A 104 16.34 6.49 -15.26
CA PHE A 104 16.49 7.34 -16.44
C PHE A 104 17.78 7.01 -17.16
N ALA A 105 17.78 7.17 -18.48
CA ALA A 105 19.00 7.08 -19.27
C ALA A 105 20.08 8.06 -18.75
N THR A 106 21.35 7.70 -18.90
CA THR A 106 22.50 8.48 -18.40
C THR A 106 22.44 9.94 -18.87
N ASN A 107 22.56 10.87 -17.92
CA ASN A 107 22.50 12.31 -18.16
C ASN A 107 21.23 12.77 -18.91
N SER A 108 20.12 12.07 -18.70
CA SER A 108 18.83 12.31 -19.35
C SER A 108 17.68 12.28 -18.36
N PHE A 109 16.53 12.74 -18.83
CA PHE A 109 15.20 12.61 -18.22
C PHE A 109 14.30 11.61 -18.99
N ALA A 110 14.86 10.90 -19.98
CA ALA A 110 14.17 9.82 -20.66
C ALA A 110 14.05 8.61 -19.71
N LEU A 111 12.81 8.21 -19.40
CA LEU A 111 12.52 7.01 -18.61
C LEU A 111 13.00 5.76 -19.33
N GLU A 112 13.60 4.84 -18.58
CA GLU A 112 13.92 3.50 -19.08
C GLU A 112 12.67 2.60 -19.05
N GLU A 113 12.63 1.58 -19.91
CA GLU A 113 11.48 0.68 -20.02
C GLU A 113 11.14 -0.05 -18.71
N SER A 114 12.15 -0.39 -17.92
CA SER A 114 12.00 -0.99 -16.58
C SER A 114 11.16 -0.14 -15.63
N SER A 115 11.20 1.18 -15.79
CA SER A 115 10.48 2.14 -14.93
C SER A 115 8.98 2.00 -14.99
N PHE A 116 8.44 1.53 -16.12
CA PHE A 116 7.01 1.45 -16.31
C PHE A 116 6.35 0.40 -15.42
N ALA A 117 7.07 -0.64 -14.97
CA ALA A 117 6.54 -1.61 -14.02
C ALA A 117 6.15 -0.94 -12.69
N GLU A 118 7.05 -0.13 -12.13
CA GLU A 118 6.82 0.63 -10.89
C GLU A 118 5.73 1.69 -11.07
N LEU A 119 5.80 2.45 -12.17
CA LEU A 119 4.80 3.49 -12.45
C LEU A 119 3.40 2.90 -12.65
N ASN A 120 3.29 1.69 -13.21
CA ASN A 120 1.99 1.01 -13.36
C ASN A 120 1.42 0.55 -12.01
N LEU A 121 2.26 0.20 -11.03
CA LEU A 121 1.81 -0.04 -9.66
C LEU A 121 1.24 1.24 -9.06
N LEU A 122 1.93 2.38 -9.20
CA LEU A 122 1.45 3.67 -8.74
C LEU A 122 0.13 4.07 -9.42
N ILE A 123 0.00 3.89 -10.73
CA ILE A 123 -1.24 4.15 -11.47
C ILE A 123 -2.39 3.31 -10.94
N THR A 124 -2.15 2.02 -10.71
CA THR A 124 -3.15 1.10 -10.16
C THR A 124 -3.62 1.58 -8.80
N TYR A 125 -2.68 2.00 -7.95
CA TYR A 125 -2.98 2.54 -6.63
C TYR A 125 -3.76 3.87 -6.69
N LEU A 126 -3.34 4.82 -7.53
CA LEU A 126 -4.01 6.11 -7.70
C LEU A 126 -5.45 5.95 -8.23
N LYS A 127 -5.68 5.01 -9.15
CA LYS A 127 -7.03 4.70 -9.65
C LYS A 127 -7.96 4.14 -8.57
N LYS A 128 -7.43 3.35 -7.62
CA LYS A 128 -8.20 2.87 -6.46
C LYS A 128 -8.51 4.00 -5.47
N ASN A 129 -7.74 5.08 -5.50
CA ASN A 129 -7.84 6.19 -4.55
C ASN A 129 -7.95 7.53 -5.30
N PRO A 130 -9.06 7.78 -6.03
CA PRO A 130 -9.18 8.88 -7.00
C PRO A 130 -9.07 10.29 -6.40
N ASN A 131 -9.30 10.42 -5.08
CA ASN A 131 -9.25 11.70 -4.38
C ASN A 131 -7.84 12.08 -3.88
N LEU A 132 -6.85 11.18 -3.98
CA LEU A 132 -5.50 11.48 -3.52
C LEU A 132 -4.87 12.61 -4.34
N HIS A 133 -4.19 13.50 -3.62
CA HIS A 133 -3.30 14.49 -4.18
C HIS A 133 -1.86 14.07 -3.93
N ILE A 134 -1.02 14.03 -4.97
CA ILE A 134 0.41 13.74 -4.81
C ILE A 134 1.30 14.78 -5.51
N GLU A 135 2.47 15.04 -4.93
CA GLU A 135 3.56 15.77 -5.57
C GLU A 135 4.68 14.80 -5.93
N ILE A 136 5.01 14.69 -7.22
CA ILE A 136 6.16 13.92 -7.71
C ILE A 136 7.43 14.74 -7.51
N GLN A 137 8.45 14.12 -6.91
CA GLN A 137 9.69 14.79 -6.55
C GLN A 137 10.89 14.17 -7.27
N GLY A 138 11.74 15.02 -7.83
CA GLY A 138 12.98 14.62 -8.49
C GLY A 138 14.20 15.04 -7.68
N HIS A 139 15.18 14.14 -7.57
CA HIS A 139 16.41 14.38 -6.82
C HIS A 139 17.64 13.96 -7.62
N THR A 140 18.76 14.63 -7.38
CA THR A 140 20.08 14.28 -7.91
C THR A 140 21.06 14.03 -6.78
N ASP A 141 22.22 13.48 -7.11
CA ASP A 141 23.38 13.57 -6.23
C ASP A 141 24.02 14.97 -6.32
N ASP A 142 25.14 15.13 -5.60
CA ASP A 142 25.94 16.36 -5.50
C ASP A 142 27.00 16.51 -6.61
N VAL A 143 26.91 15.72 -7.68
CA VAL A 143 27.88 15.76 -8.78
C VAL A 143 27.40 16.74 -9.85
N GLY A 144 28.27 17.66 -10.25
CA GLY A 144 27.98 18.64 -11.30
C GLY A 144 27.64 20.02 -10.73
N SER A 145 26.99 20.86 -11.53
CA SER A 145 26.57 22.18 -11.07
C SER A 145 25.19 22.12 -10.43
N LYS A 146 25.00 22.85 -9.33
CA LYS A 146 23.70 22.96 -8.64
C LYS A 146 22.56 23.37 -9.58
N ASN A 147 22.85 24.24 -10.55
CA ASN A 147 21.85 24.70 -11.53
C ASN A 147 21.46 23.58 -12.50
N ASP A 148 22.42 22.80 -13.00
CA ASP A 148 22.12 21.67 -13.88
C ASP A 148 21.37 20.57 -13.13
N ASN A 149 21.75 20.30 -11.88
CA ASN A 149 21.06 19.37 -10.99
C ASN A 149 19.60 19.79 -10.73
N GLN A 150 19.37 21.09 -10.52
CA GLN A 150 18.02 21.64 -10.38
C GLN A 150 17.20 21.45 -11.66
N ILE A 151 17.76 21.74 -12.83
CA ILE A 151 17.06 21.56 -14.12
C ILE A 151 16.77 20.08 -14.36
N LEU A 152 17.76 19.21 -14.15
CA LEU A 152 17.64 17.78 -14.42
C LEU A 152 16.59 17.12 -13.52
N SER A 153 16.61 17.40 -12.22
CA SER A 153 15.60 16.89 -11.28
C SER A 153 14.19 17.37 -11.63
N GLU A 154 14.04 18.64 -12.00
CA GLU A 154 12.75 19.20 -12.42
C GLU A 154 12.21 18.49 -13.68
N GLN A 155 13.06 18.26 -14.69
CA GLN A 155 12.65 17.55 -15.90
C GLN A 155 12.28 16.09 -15.61
N ARG A 156 13.01 15.41 -14.72
CA ARG A 156 12.70 14.03 -14.31
C ARG A 156 11.34 13.94 -13.62
N ALA A 157 11.09 14.82 -12.65
CA ALA A 157 9.80 14.89 -11.98
C ALA A 157 8.66 15.21 -12.96
N LYS A 158 8.90 16.14 -13.89
CA LYS A 158 7.95 16.53 -14.93
C LYS A 158 7.57 15.38 -15.85
N VAL A 159 8.54 14.60 -16.36
CA VAL A 159 8.26 13.47 -17.28
C VAL A 159 7.42 12.40 -16.59
N VAL A 160 7.72 12.10 -15.32
CA VAL A 160 6.90 11.16 -14.53
C VAL A 160 5.50 11.72 -14.33
N PHE A 161 5.38 13.00 -13.97
CA PHE A 161 4.09 13.68 -13.87
C PHE A 161 3.28 13.62 -15.17
N GLU A 162 3.88 13.90 -16.33
CA GLU A 162 3.21 13.84 -17.63
C GLU A 162 2.74 12.41 -17.95
N TYR A 163 3.59 11.41 -17.66
CA TYR A 163 3.26 10.02 -17.86
C TYR A 163 2.06 9.56 -17.01
N LEU A 164 2.03 9.97 -15.73
CA LEU A 164 0.96 9.65 -14.79
C LEU A 164 -0.33 10.41 -15.12
N SER A 165 -0.25 11.73 -15.36
CA SER A 165 -1.39 12.59 -15.69
C SER A 165 -2.15 12.13 -16.92
N ALA A 166 -1.48 11.47 -17.86
CA ALA A 166 -2.12 10.86 -19.03
C ALA A 166 -2.94 9.59 -18.72
N LYS A 167 -2.84 9.02 -17.51
CA LYS A 167 -3.40 7.71 -17.14
C LYS A 167 -4.29 7.72 -15.90
N VAL A 168 -4.28 8.81 -15.13
CA VAL A 168 -5.07 8.98 -13.91
C VAL A 168 -5.70 10.37 -13.87
N GLU A 169 -6.79 10.51 -13.13
CA GLU A 169 -7.51 11.79 -12.94
C GLU A 169 -7.17 12.46 -11.60
N ASN A 170 -6.32 11.83 -10.79
CA ASN A 170 -5.85 12.35 -9.51
C ASN A 170 -5.20 13.74 -9.68
N LYS A 171 -5.24 14.53 -8.60
CA LYS A 171 -4.56 15.83 -8.58
C LYS A 171 -3.06 15.60 -8.42
N LEU A 172 -2.29 15.85 -9.47
CA LEU A 172 -0.84 15.69 -9.47
C LEU A 172 -0.14 17.06 -9.50
N THR A 173 0.99 17.18 -8.80
CA THR A 173 1.97 18.26 -8.95
C THR A 173 3.36 17.66 -9.10
N TYR A 174 4.36 18.46 -9.46
CA TYR A 174 5.74 17.99 -9.51
C TYR A 174 6.72 19.07 -9.10
N LYS A 175 7.90 18.66 -8.62
CA LYS A 175 8.99 19.56 -8.22
C LYS A 175 10.34 18.87 -8.26
N GLY A 176 11.34 19.55 -8.81
CA GLY A 176 12.75 19.18 -8.69
C GLY A 176 13.38 19.79 -7.45
N PHE A 177 14.19 19.03 -6.74
CA PHE A 177 14.97 19.50 -5.58
C PHE A 177 16.48 19.52 -5.84
N GLY A 178 16.93 19.09 -7.02
CA GLY A 178 18.34 18.87 -7.32
C GLY A 178 19.02 18.07 -6.20
N GLU A 179 20.14 18.57 -5.73
CA GLU A 179 20.94 18.00 -4.65
C GLU A 179 20.56 18.49 -3.24
N SER A 180 19.49 19.30 -3.10
CA SER A 180 19.19 20.03 -1.84
C SER A 180 18.48 19.21 -0.75
N GLN A 181 18.10 17.97 -1.06
CA GLN A 181 17.38 17.05 -0.16
C GLN A 181 18.07 15.66 -0.16
N PRO A 182 19.33 15.55 0.29
CA PRO A 182 20.02 14.27 0.36
C PRO A 182 19.43 13.39 1.47
N LEU A 183 19.34 12.09 1.23
CA LEU A 183 18.99 11.09 2.25
C LEU A 183 20.20 10.68 3.10
N GLY A 184 21.40 10.81 2.53
CA GLY A 184 22.65 10.46 3.19
C GLY A 184 23.85 10.68 2.27
N GLU A 185 24.97 10.02 2.60
CA GLU A 185 26.21 10.09 1.82
C GLU A 185 26.17 9.25 0.54
N ASP A 186 25.26 8.26 0.45
CA ASP A 186 25.14 7.41 -0.73
C ASP A 186 24.52 8.17 -1.91
N LYS A 187 25.34 8.39 -2.95
CA LYS A 187 24.93 9.07 -4.17
C LYS A 187 23.84 8.32 -4.93
N GLY A 188 23.81 6.99 -4.85
CA GLY A 188 22.77 6.14 -5.43
C GLY A 188 21.40 6.42 -4.83
N GLU A 189 21.33 6.53 -3.51
CA GLU A 189 20.08 6.85 -2.80
C GLU A 189 19.62 8.28 -3.07
N ASN A 190 20.55 9.22 -3.24
CA ASN A 190 20.22 10.62 -3.55
C ASN A 190 19.65 10.80 -4.97
N ARG A 191 20.08 9.98 -5.94
CA ARG A 191 19.52 9.96 -7.30
C ARG A 191 18.21 9.18 -7.33
N ARG A 192 17.13 9.80 -6.87
CA ARG A 192 15.81 9.14 -6.76
C ARG A 192 14.69 9.96 -7.38
N THR A 193 13.61 9.25 -7.68
CA THR A 193 12.28 9.82 -7.85
C THR A 193 11.44 9.38 -6.66
N SER A 194 10.73 10.31 -6.05
CA SER A 194 9.82 10.03 -4.94
C SER A 194 8.51 10.77 -5.16
N PHE A 195 7.56 10.59 -4.26
CA PHE A 195 6.38 11.44 -4.18
C PHE A 195 5.92 11.59 -2.74
N VAL A 196 5.19 12.67 -2.47
CA VAL A 196 4.52 12.91 -1.19
C VAL A 196 3.02 12.90 -1.44
N ILE A 197 2.26 12.33 -0.49
CA ILE A 197 0.80 12.35 -0.49
C ILE A 197 0.33 13.52 0.39
N PHE A 198 -0.66 14.26 -0.10
CA PHE A 198 -1.38 15.27 0.66
C PHE A 198 -2.81 14.80 0.86
N ASP A 199 -3.29 14.92 2.10
CA ASP A 199 -4.70 14.75 2.47
C ASP A 199 -5.54 15.99 2.09
#